data_AF-A0A2V6PP96-F1
#
_entry.id   AF-A0A2V6PP96-F1
#
_cell.length_a   1.000
_cell.length_b   1.000
_cell.length_c   1.000
_cell.angle_alpha   90.00
_cell.angle_beta   90.00
_cell.angle_gamma   90.00
#
_symmetry.space_group_name_H-M   'P 1'
#
loop_
_entity.id
_entity.type
_entity.pdbx_description
1 polymer ?
#
loop_
_entity_poly.entity_id
_entity_poly.type
_entity_poly.pdbx_seq_one_letter_code
_entity_poly.pdbx_strand_id
1 'polypeptide(L)' 'MKTKGMPRSPRTSSAAADRTTFGPGDYGRVLRTDGTERWWIRSSNGAWTALSHQRVIENGDGTITLLYVSEESER' A
#
# COMPACT_ATOMS: atom_id res chain seq x y z
N MET A 1 -14.59 -33.55 -9.11
CA MET A 1 -14.55 -32.44 -10.09
C MET A 1 -14.79 -31.13 -9.34
N LYS A 2 -14.08 -30.04 -9.70
CA LYS A 2 -13.91 -28.73 -8.99
C LYS A 2 -15.26 -27.96 -8.82
N THR A 3 -15.49 -26.99 -7.89
CA THR A 3 -14.79 -25.69 -7.65
C THR A 3 -15.20 -24.94 -6.36
N LYS A 4 -14.19 -24.29 -5.74
CA LYS A 4 -14.08 -23.02 -4.96
C LYS A 4 -15.34 -22.32 -4.39
N GLY A 5 -15.31 -22.07 -3.08
CA GLY A 5 -16.02 -20.97 -2.41
C GLY A 5 -15.02 -20.09 -1.63
N MET A 6 -14.92 -18.82 -2.01
CA MET A 6 -13.99 -17.82 -1.48
C MET A 6 -14.63 -17.08 -0.30
N PRO A 7 -13.96 -16.89 0.86
CA PRO A 7 -14.57 -16.13 1.94
C PRO A 7 -14.56 -14.62 1.62
N ARG A 8 -15.75 -14.02 1.64
CA ARG A 8 -16.00 -12.58 1.51
C ARG A 8 -15.61 -11.89 2.82
N SER A 9 -14.54 -11.12 2.84
CA SER A 9 -14.25 -10.24 3.98
C SER A 9 -15.22 -9.05 4.01
N PRO A 10 -15.81 -8.72 5.18
CA PRO A 10 -16.77 -7.63 5.31
C PRO A 10 -16.06 -6.27 5.20
N ARG A 11 -16.61 -5.38 4.38
CA ARG A 11 -16.13 -4.01 4.18
C ARG A 11 -16.81 -3.12 5.23
N THR A 12 -16.13 -2.84 6.33
CA THR A 12 -16.57 -1.83 7.31
C THR A 12 -16.25 -0.45 6.75
N SER A 13 -17.27 0.35 6.51
CA SER A 13 -17.21 1.75 6.09
C SER A 13 -16.69 2.62 7.23
N SER A 14 -15.48 3.17 7.06
CA SER A 14 -14.92 4.28 7.84
C SER A 14 -14.02 5.03 6.89
N ALA A 15 -14.31 6.33 6.67
CA ALA A 15 -13.64 7.31 5.79
C ALA A 15 -12.90 6.70 4.59
N ALA A 16 -13.42 6.85 3.39
CA ALA A 16 -12.84 6.29 2.17
C ALA A 16 -11.50 6.96 1.80
N ALA A 17 -10.46 6.76 2.62
CA ALA A 17 -9.09 6.93 2.21
C ALA A 17 -8.92 6.08 0.95
N ASP A 18 -8.56 6.70 -0.17
CA ASP A 18 -8.16 5.96 -1.35
C ASP A 18 -7.09 4.95 -0.91
N ARG A 19 -7.29 3.69 -1.29
CA ARG A 19 -6.38 2.59 -0.96
C ARG A 19 -5.90 1.98 -2.25
N THR A 20 -4.60 1.77 -2.35
CA THR A 20 -4.00 1.04 -3.47
C THR A 20 -3.10 -0.05 -2.93
N THR A 21 -3.26 -1.27 -3.44
CA THR A 21 -2.47 -2.44 -3.02
C THR A 21 -1.44 -2.79 -4.09
N PHE A 22 -0.20 -3.06 -3.66
CA PHE A 22 0.93 -3.41 -4.53
C PHE A 22 1.43 -4.82 -4.21
N GLY A 23 1.71 -5.59 -5.25
CA GLY A 23 2.21 -6.96 -5.13
C GLY A 23 3.71 -7.03 -4.92
N PRO A 24 4.24 -8.21 -4.55
CA PRO A 24 5.68 -8.44 -4.50
C PRO A 24 6.35 -8.08 -5.83
N GLY A 25 7.41 -7.28 -5.78
CA GLY A 25 8.14 -6.80 -6.97
C GLY A 25 7.64 -5.46 -7.53
N ASP A 26 6.47 -4.98 -7.10
CA ASP A 26 5.94 -3.65 -7.45
C ASP A 26 6.25 -2.60 -6.38
N TYR A 27 6.94 -2.99 -5.31
CA TYR A 27 7.38 -2.10 -4.25
C TYR A 27 8.78 -2.47 -3.74
N GLY A 28 9.41 -1.53 -3.04
CA GLY A 28 10.69 -1.73 -2.38
C GLY A 28 10.80 -0.91 -1.10
N ARG A 29 11.66 -1.37 -0.18
CA ARG A 29 12.02 -0.68 1.06
C ARG A 29 13.53 -0.55 1.15
N VAL A 30 14.01 0.60 1.61
CA VAL A 30 15.41 0.83 1.98
C VAL A 30 15.43 1.46 3.35
N LEU A 31 16.19 0.86 4.25
CA LEU A 31 16.53 1.44 5.54
C LEU A 31 17.69 2.40 5.34
N ARG A 32 17.48 3.68 5.66
CA ARG A 32 18.53 4.69 5.66
C ARG A 32 19.43 4.51 6.88
N THR A 33 20.63 5.07 6.80
CA THR A 33 21.62 5.04 7.90
C THR A 33 21.14 5.76 9.16
N ASP A 34 20.18 6.66 9.03
CA ASP A 34 19.51 7.36 10.14
C ASP A 34 18.41 6.51 10.82
N GLY A 35 18.21 5.27 10.38
CA GLY A 35 17.16 4.36 10.88
C GLY A 35 15.79 4.59 10.25
N THR A 36 15.66 5.56 9.34
CA THR A 36 14.39 5.85 8.65
C THR A 36 14.17 4.89 7.50
N GLU A 37 13.02 4.24 7.45
CA GLU A 37 12.61 3.47 6.29
C GLU A 37 12.06 4.39 5.20
N ARG A 38 12.54 4.19 3.97
CA ARG A 38 11.94 4.78 2.78
C ARG A 38 11.36 3.69 1.91
N TRP A 39 10.16 3.94 1.40
CA TRP A 39 9.45 3.03 0.53
C TRP A 39 9.37 3.60 -0.88
N TRP A 40 9.34 2.70 -1.87
CA TRP A 40 9.11 3.04 -3.27
C TRP A 40 8.09 2.10 -3.88
N ILE A 41 7.36 2.60 -4.87
CA ILE A 41 6.50 1.81 -5.74
C ILE A 41 6.99 1.89 -7.18
N ARG A 42 6.76 0.81 -7.92
CA ARG A 42 7.04 0.72 -9.34
C ARG A 42 5.79 1.09 -10.13
N SER A 43 5.90 2.11 -10.96
CA SER A 43 4.88 2.50 -11.92
C SER A 43 4.80 1.50 -13.07
N SER A 44 3.69 1.49 -13.81
CA SER A 44 3.50 0.63 -14.98
C SER A 44 4.53 0.85 -16.10
N ASN A 45 5.10 2.05 -16.18
CA ASN A 45 6.21 2.37 -17.09
C ASN A 45 7.59 1.90 -16.58
N GLY A 46 7.64 1.21 -15.44
CA GLY A 46 8.85 0.69 -14.83
C GLY A 46 9.63 1.68 -13.96
N ALA A 47 9.18 2.94 -13.83
CA ALA A 47 9.82 3.94 -13.00
C ALA A 47 9.52 3.72 -11.50
N TRP A 48 10.47 4.04 -10.64
CA TRP A 48 10.33 3.97 -9.19
C TRP A 48 10.01 5.34 -8.59
N THR A 49 8.95 5.41 -7.79
CA THR A 49 8.49 6.64 -7.13
C THR A 49 8.61 6.47 -5.61
N ALA A 50 9.26 7.42 -4.94
CA ALA A 50 9.41 7.42 -3.49
C ALA A 50 8.10 7.82 -2.81
N LEU A 51 7.75 7.09 -1.75
CA LEU A 51 6.61 7.42 -0.90
C LEU A 51 7.06 8.36 0.21
N SER A 52 6.53 9.58 0.21
CA SER A 52 6.88 10.63 1.20
C SER A 52 5.76 10.91 2.20
N HIS A 53 4.49 10.87 1.76
CA HIS A 53 3.32 11.22 2.58
C HIS A 53 2.30 10.08 2.71
N GLN A 54 2.53 8.95 2.04
CA GLN A 54 1.61 7.82 2.05
C GLN A 54 1.96 6.87 3.19
N ARG A 55 0.94 6.44 3.92
CA ARG A 55 1.12 5.41 4.96
C ARG A 55 1.14 4.03 4.29
N VAL A 56 2.21 3.27 4.54
CA VAL A 56 2.34 1.89 4.10
C VAL A 56 1.83 0.95 5.18
N ILE A 57 0.99 -0.02 4.79
CA ILE A 57 0.60 -1.15 5.61
C ILE A 57 1.14 -2.40 4.94
N GLU A 58 2.05 -3.11 5.62
CA GLU A 58 2.50 -4.43 5.19
C GLU A 58 1.40 -5.46 5.50
N ASN A 59 1.03 -6.26 4.50
CA ASN A 59 0.09 -7.36 4.67
C ASN A 59 0.88 -8.67 4.84
N GLY A 60 0.32 -9.63 5.59
CA GLY A 60 0.98 -10.91 5.88
C GLY A 60 1.18 -11.85 4.67
N ASP A 61 0.66 -11.47 3.50
CA ASP A 61 0.80 -12.19 2.23
C ASP A 61 1.92 -11.63 1.34
N GLY A 62 2.69 -10.66 1.84
CA GLY A 62 3.78 -10.01 1.10
C GLY A 62 3.32 -8.92 0.14
N THR A 63 2.06 -8.49 0.22
CA THR A 63 1.60 -7.26 -0.44
C THR A 63 1.72 -6.06 0.50
N ILE A 64 1.67 -4.85 -0.05
CA ILE A 64 1.51 -3.63 0.75
C ILE A 64 0.24 -2.88 0.35
N THR A 65 -0.39 -2.21 1.31
CA THR A 65 -1.49 -1.29 1.06
C THR A 65 -1.03 0.12 1.36
N LEU A 66 -1.10 1.01 0.36
CA LEU A 66 -0.92 2.44 0.54
C LEU A 66 -2.24 3.08 0.91
N LEU A 67 -2.23 3.83 2.00
CA LEU A 67 -3.31 4.73 2.37
C LEU A 67 -2.93 6.14 1.91
N TYR A 68 -3.76 6.70 1.05
CA TYR A 68 -3.73 8.13 0.79
C TYR A 68 -4.40 8.80 1.98
N VAL A 69 -3.59 9.47 2.80
CA VAL A 69 -4.13 10.44 3.75
C VAL A 69 -4.38 11.68 2.91
N SER A 70 -5.64 11.90 2.52
CA SER A 70 -6.03 13.24 2.12
C SER A 70 -5.68 14.13 3.30
N GLU A 71 -4.78 15.08 3.10
CA GLU A 71 -4.70 16.23 3.99
C GLU A 71 -6.04 16.96 3.79
N GLU A 72 -7.08 16.51 4.49
CA GLU A 72 -8.26 17.29 4.72
C GLU A 72 -7.76 18.46 5.55
N SER A 73 -7.33 19.49 4.83
CA SER A 73 -6.88 20.76 5.36
C SER A 73 -7.99 21.24 6.29
N GLU A 74 -7.80 21.05 7.59
CA GLU A 74 -8.48 21.85 8.60
C GLU A 74 -8.38 23.31 8.13
N ARG A 75 -9.53 23.89 7.79
CA ARG A 75 -9.72 25.31 7.58
C ARG A 75 -10.82 25.79 8.50
#